data_AF-A0A9D4FZW8-F1
#
_entry.id   AF-A0A9D4FZW8-F1
#
_cell.length_a   1.000
_cell.length_b   1.000
_cell.length_c   1.000
_cell.angle_alpha   90.00
_cell.angle_beta   90.00
_cell.angle_gamma   90.00
#
_symmetry.space_group_name_H-M   'P 1'
#
loop_
_entity.id
_entity.type
_entity.pdbx_description
1 polymer ?
#
loop_
_entity_poly.entity_id
_entity_poly.type
_entity_poly.pdbx_seq_one_letter_code
_entity_poly.pdbx_strand_id
1 'polypeptide(L)'
;MYDYFDMIRDFEVKQRKFEFNSQSDITCRIPVALKEITEKHFHQSLSERLASLKYGEQVCTRGKDKLGVDSSIMQSWFTDPVSKTVNHISSVLKEERMKDVGLIVLVGGFAESAYVQQRIRQELPWKQLIIPGEAGLAVLKGAVIFGHKPENISSRVMEYTYGRNIRVDYDENKHSADQKIYKQGKWVVNDGFKIFVRADEDVLVDSKVT
;
A
#
# COMPACT_ATOMS: atom_id res chain seq x y z
N MET A 1 -10.26 8.27 23.34
CA MET A 1 -10.02 7.34 22.22
C MET A 1 -10.71 7.83 20.94
N TYR A 2 -11.98 8.25 21.00
CA TYR A 2 -12.72 8.82 19.85
C TYR A 2 -12.05 10.06 19.22
N ASP A 3 -11.63 11.02 20.03
CA ASP A 3 -10.99 12.26 19.57
C ASP A 3 -9.75 12.04 18.69
N TYR A 4 -8.97 10.99 18.97
CA TYR A 4 -7.81 10.64 18.15
C TYR A 4 -8.23 10.16 16.77
N PHE A 5 -9.22 9.26 16.70
CA PHE A 5 -9.72 8.76 15.42
C PHE A 5 -10.36 9.85 14.57
N ASP A 6 -11.07 10.80 15.19
CA ASP A 6 -11.64 11.95 14.48
C ASP A 6 -10.54 12.89 13.94
N MET A 7 -9.48 13.12 14.72
CA MET A 7 -8.30 13.87 14.26
C MET A 7 -7.62 13.19 13.07
N ILE A 8 -7.34 11.88 13.15
CA ILE A 8 -6.70 11.13 12.06
C ILE A 8 -7.60 11.10 10.82
N ARG A 9 -8.91 10.89 10.98
CA ARG A 9 -9.86 10.91 9.87
C ARG A 9 -9.93 12.29 9.21
N ASP A 10 -9.95 13.37 10.00
CA ASP A 10 -9.91 14.73 9.45
C ASP A 10 -8.63 14.94 8.64
N PHE A 11 -7.48 14.52 9.19
CA PHE A 11 -6.20 14.58 8.49
C PHE A 11 -6.21 13.80 7.16
N GLU A 12 -6.70 12.57 7.14
CA GLU A 12 -6.83 11.78 5.91
C GLU A 12 -7.71 12.46 4.85
N VAL A 13 -8.82 13.10 5.26
CA VAL A 13 -9.67 13.87 4.34
C VAL A 13 -8.92 15.07 3.78
N LYS A 14 -8.10 15.74 4.59
CA LYS A 14 -7.29 16.87 4.14
C LYS A 14 -6.18 16.45 3.18
N GLN A 15 -5.55 15.31 3.42
CA GLN A 15 -4.55 14.70 2.52
C GLN A 15 -5.10 14.49 1.10
N ARG A 16 -6.36 14.05 0.98
CA ARG A 16 -7.01 13.85 -0.33
C ARG A 16 -7.28 15.16 -1.07
N LYS A 17 -7.56 16.24 -0.33
CA LYS A 17 -7.86 17.57 -0.89
C LYS A 17 -6.62 18.41 -1.17
N PHE A 18 -5.43 17.92 -0.84
CA PHE A 18 -4.20 18.66 -1.06
C PHE A 18 -3.85 18.69 -2.56
N GLU A 19 -3.75 19.90 -3.09
CA GLU A 19 -3.44 20.15 -4.51
C GLU A 19 -1.95 20.42 -4.71
N PHE A 20 -1.45 20.03 -5.88
CA PHE A 20 -0.08 20.33 -6.30
C PHE A 20 0.11 21.84 -6.42
N ASN A 21 1.23 22.36 -5.89
CA ASN A 21 1.52 23.80 -5.81
C ASN A 21 0.48 24.63 -5.03
N SER A 22 -0.39 24.00 -4.24
CA SER A 22 -1.22 24.74 -3.29
C SER A 22 -0.31 25.54 -2.36
N GLN A 23 -0.43 26.87 -2.40
CA GLN A 23 0.12 27.74 -1.36
C GLN A 23 -0.80 27.81 -0.14
N SER A 24 -1.97 27.16 -0.19
CA SER A 24 -2.90 27.16 0.93
C SER A 24 -2.48 26.15 1.99
N ASP A 25 -2.38 26.65 3.23
CA ASP A 25 -2.10 25.84 4.40
C ASP A 25 -3.23 24.86 4.66
N ILE A 26 -2.86 23.68 5.13
CA ILE A 26 -3.82 22.68 5.56
C ILE A 26 -4.21 22.97 6.99
N THR A 27 -5.52 23.06 7.23
CA THR A 27 -6.04 23.16 8.60
C THR A 27 -6.71 21.84 8.99
N CYS A 28 -6.16 21.21 10.02
CA CYS A 28 -6.62 19.94 10.60
C CYS A 28 -7.26 20.20 11.97
N ARG A 29 -8.31 19.47 12.29
CA ARG A 29 -8.90 19.50 13.64
C ARG A 29 -8.00 18.76 14.62
N ILE A 30 -7.87 19.31 15.81
CA ILE A 30 -7.20 18.69 16.95
C ILE A 30 -8.13 18.71 18.17
N PRO A 31 -8.06 17.71 19.07
CA PRO A 31 -8.87 17.69 20.27
C PRO A 31 -8.54 18.87 21.18
N VAL A 32 -9.55 19.52 21.76
CA VAL A 32 -9.33 20.62 22.73
C VAL A 32 -8.51 20.12 23.93
N ALA A 33 -8.75 18.88 24.36
CA ALA A 33 -8.00 18.21 25.41
C ALA A 33 -6.48 18.16 25.13
N LEU A 34 -6.04 18.20 23.86
CA LEU A 34 -4.61 18.22 23.54
C LEU A 34 -3.92 19.47 24.11
N LYS A 35 -4.61 20.63 24.10
CA LYS A 35 -4.07 21.86 24.68
C LYS A 35 -3.98 21.76 26.20
N GLU A 36 -5.04 21.29 26.85
CA GLU A 36 -5.11 21.09 28.30
C GLU A 36 -4.03 20.12 28.79
N ILE A 37 -3.84 19.01 28.07
CA ILE A 37 -2.78 18.03 28.37
C ILE A 37 -1.40 18.65 28.18
N THR A 38 -1.20 19.46 27.14
CA THR A 38 0.09 20.11 26.88
C THR A 38 0.45 21.08 28.01
N GLU A 39 -0.49 21.90 28.45
CA GLU A 39 -0.30 22.83 29.56
C GLU A 39 -0.03 22.08 30.88
N LYS A 40 -0.77 21.01 31.14
CA LYS A 40 -0.61 20.21 32.37
C LYS A 40 0.72 19.47 32.44
N HIS A 41 1.18 18.89 31.32
CA HIS A 41 2.36 18.04 31.29
C HIS A 41 3.67 18.79 31.02
N PHE A 42 3.62 19.88 30.27
CA PHE A 42 4.81 20.60 29.83
C PHE A 42 4.91 22.03 30.38
N HIS A 43 3.89 22.49 31.12
CA HIS A 43 3.83 23.85 31.69
C HIS A 43 4.02 24.95 30.62
N GLN A 44 3.59 24.66 29.39
CA GLN A 44 3.67 25.52 28.22
C GLN A 44 2.37 25.41 27.45
N SER A 45 1.93 26.49 26.81
CA SER A 45 0.84 26.42 25.85
C SER A 45 1.23 25.54 24.65
N LEU A 46 0.23 24.96 23.97
CA LEU A 46 0.49 24.18 22.77
C LEU A 46 1.21 24.99 21.69
N SER A 47 0.93 26.29 21.58
CA SER A 47 1.59 27.16 20.59
C SER A 47 3.08 27.35 20.89
N GLU A 48 3.44 27.62 22.15
CA GLU A 48 4.84 27.75 22.58
C GLU A 48 5.60 26.43 22.38
N ARG A 49 4.95 25.31 22.75
CA ARG A 49 5.55 24.01 22.56
C ARG A 49 5.81 23.72 21.09
N LEU A 50 4.83 23.95 20.21
CA LEU A 50 4.99 23.78 18.77
C LEU A 50 6.16 24.62 18.22
N ALA A 51 6.26 25.88 18.64
CA ALA A 51 7.34 26.79 18.20
C ALA A 51 8.75 26.26 18.51
N SER A 52 8.90 25.48 19.59
CA SER A 52 10.18 24.85 19.96
C SER A 52 10.47 23.51 19.24
N LEU A 53 9.51 22.97 18.49
CA LEU A 53 9.68 21.70 17.77
C LEU A 53 10.27 21.91 16.37
N LYS A 54 10.68 20.80 15.75
CA LYS A 54 11.27 20.76 14.41
C LYS A 54 10.51 21.58 13.34
N TYR A 55 9.18 21.64 13.42
CA TYR A 55 8.32 22.32 12.45
C TYR A 55 7.63 23.57 13.03
N GLY A 56 8.23 24.19 14.05
CA GLY A 56 7.60 25.30 14.78
C GLY A 56 7.30 26.55 13.95
N GLU A 57 8.02 26.76 12.85
CA GLU A 57 7.76 27.86 11.90
C GLU A 57 6.61 27.51 10.93
N GLN A 58 6.39 26.23 10.67
CA GLN A 58 5.46 25.72 9.66
C GLN A 58 4.16 25.17 10.25
N VAL A 59 4.09 24.98 11.56
CA VAL A 59 2.94 24.39 12.24
C VAL A 59 2.48 25.29 13.37
N CYS A 60 1.24 25.75 13.31
CA CYS A 60 0.68 26.68 14.28
C CYS A 60 -0.70 26.23 14.78
N THR A 61 -1.08 26.67 15.98
CA THR A 61 -2.46 26.51 16.44
C THR A 61 -3.35 27.56 15.77
N ARG A 62 -4.57 27.17 15.37
CA ARG A 62 -5.59 28.06 14.83
C ARG A 62 -6.87 27.93 15.65
N GLY A 63 -7.30 29.00 16.30
CA GLY A 63 -8.49 28.96 17.16
C GLY A 63 -8.35 27.94 18.30
N LYS A 64 -9.47 27.36 18.75
CA LYS A 64 -9.51 26.46 19.93
C LYS A 64 -9.10 25.02 19.61
N ASP A 65 -9.41 24.54 18.42
CA ASP A 65 -9.46 23.12 18.07
C ASP A 65 -8.82 22.79 16.72
N LYS A 66 -7.95 23.66 16.18
CA LYS A 66 -7.32 23.44 14.88
C LYS A 66 -5.82 23.66 14.91
N LEU A 67 -5.15 22.96 14.00
CA LEU A 67 -3.74 23.07 13.68
C LEU A 67 -3.61 23.48 12.21
N GLY A 68 -2.89 24.57 11.94
CA GLY A 68 -2.44 24.92 10.60
C GLY A 68 -1.11 24.23 10.32
N VAL A 69 -0.98 23.64 9.14
CA VAL A 69 0.23 23.02 8.63
C VAL A 69 0.54 23.68 7.30
N ASP A 70 1.72 24.27 7.20
CA ASP A 70 2.21 24.90 5.99
C ASP A 70 2.25 23.89 4.83
N SER A 71 1.87 24.38 3.66
CA SER A 71 1.84 23.56 2.44
C SER A 71 3.18 22.89 2.11
N SER A 72 4.31 23.54 2.40
CA SER A 72 5.65 23.00 2.13
C SER A 72 5.95 21.71 2.92
N ILE A 73 5.52 21.64 4.18
CA ILE A 73 5.67 20.44 5.00
C ILE A 73 4.83 19.30 4.45
N MET A 74 3.58 19.59 4.07
CA MET A 74 2.71 18.59 3.44
C MET A 74 3.30 18.08 2.13
N GLN A 75 3.84 18.95 1.27
CA GLN A 75 4.55 18.52 0.07
C GLN A 75 5.73 17.61 0.40
N SER A 76 6.52 17.94 1.43
CA SER A 76 7.66 17.11 1.85
C SER A 76 7.21 15.70 2.27
N TRP A 77 6.09 15.59 2.98
CA TRP A 77 5.56 14.30 3.44
C TRP A 77 5.05 13.43 2.29
N PHE A 78 4.56 14.03 1.22
CA PHE A 78 4.06 13.30 0.05
C PHE A 78 5.16 12.98 -0.96
N THR A 79 6.22 13.77 -1.01
CA THR A 79 7.27 13.64 -2.03
C THR A 79 7.89 12.24 -2.02
N ASP A 80 8.31 11.76 -0.85
CA ASP A 80 8.98 10.47 -0.71
C ASP A 80 8.07 9.27 -1.04
N PRO A 81 6.85 9.15 -0.45
CA PRO A 81 5.93 8.08 -0.81
C PRO A 81 5.58 8.07 -2.30
N VAL A 82 5.25 9.24 -2.87
CA VAL A 82 4.85 9.33 -4.28
C VAL A 82 6.00 8.96 -5.21
N SER A 83 7.22 9.43 -4.92
CA SER A 83 8.40 9.10 -5.72
C SER A 83 8.69 7.59 -5.68
N LYS A 84 8.58 6.96 -4.51
CA LYS A 84 8.73 5.51 -4.37
C LYS A 84 7.65 4.74 -5.13
N THR A 85 6.40 5.21 -5.09
CA THR A 85 5.29 4.62 -5.87
C THR A 85 5.55 4.71 -7.37
N VAL A 86 5.94 5.88 -7.88
CA VAL A 86 6.27 6.08 -9.30
C VAL A 86 7.42 5.18 -9.74
N ASN A 87 8.49 5.12 -8.95
CA ASN A 87 9.64 4.27 -9.24
C ASN A 87 9.24 2.79 -9.31
N HIS A 88 8.39 2.35 -8.39
CA HIS A 88 7.89 0.98 -8.38
C HIS A 88 6.99 0.68 -9.59
N ILE A 89 6.06 1.58 -9.94
CA ILE A 89 5.25 1.44 -11.16
C ILE A 89 6.17 1.34 -12.38
N SER A 90 7.18 2.21 -12.45
CA SER A 90 8.14 2.23 -13.54
C SER A 90 8.99 0.96 -13.62
N SER A 91 9.34 0.33 -12.48
CA SER A 91 10.03 -0.96 -12.50
C SER A 91 9.15 -2.09 -13.02
N VAL A 92 7.88 -2.13 -12.60
CA VAL A 92 6.93 -3.14 -13.06
C VAL A 92 6.65 -2.99 -14.56
N LEU A 93 6.49 -1.75 -15.06
CA LEU A 93 6.25 -1.48 -16.47
C LEU A 93 7.44 -1.83 -17.39
N LYS A 94 8.64 -2.06 -16.84
CA LYS A 94 9.82 -2.52 -17.59
C LYS A 94 9.85 -4.05 -17.77
N GLU A 95 9.03 -4.79 -17.05
CA GLU A 95 8.94 -6.24 -17.18
C GLU A 95 8.39 -6.62 -18.57
N GLU A 96 8.91 -7.71 -19.15
CA GLU A 96 8.52 -8.18 -20.48
C GLU A 96 7.01 -8.38 -20.62
N ARG A 97 6.38 -8.94 -19.59
CA ARG A 97 4.92 -9.18 -19.52
C ARG A 97 4.07 -7.90 -19.50
N MET A 98 4.67 -6.73 -19.26
CA MET A 98 3.98 -5.45 -19.13
C MET A 98 4.15 -4.53 -20.35
N LYS A 99 4.85 -4.97 -21.40
CA LYS A 99 5.16 -4.15 -22.58
C LYS A 99 3.93 -3.53 -23.25
N ASP A 100 2.84 -4.29 -23.33
CA ASP A 100 1.61 -3.90 -24.04
C ASP A 100 0.61 -3.13 -23.16
N VAL A 101 0.95 -2.84 -21.90
CA VAL A 101 0.04 -2.14 -20.98
C VAL A 101 -0.11 -0.69 -21.42
N GLY A 102 -1.24 -0.32 -22.04
CA GLY A 102 -1.52 1.07 -22.43
C GLY A 102 -2.09 1.94 -21.31
N LEU A 103 -2.60 1.32 -20.24
CA LEU A 103 -3.51 1.96 -19.30
C LEU A 103 -3.19 1.61 -17.85
N ILE A 104 -3.27 2.62 -16.97
CA ILE A 104 -3.12 2.48 -15.53
C ILE A 104 -4.43 2.95 -14.88
N VAL A 105 -5.04 2.09 -14.06
CA VAL A 105 -6.18 2.46 -13.23
C VAL A 105 -5.68 2.75 -11.81
N LEU A 106 -5.82 3.98 -11.34
CA LEU A 106 -5.40 4.39 -10.01
C LEU A 106 -6.58 4.29 -9.03
N VAL A 107 -6.47 3.40 -8.04
CA VAL A 107 -7.52 3.12 -7.04
C VAL A 107 -7.03 3.33 -5.62
N GLY A 108 -7.95 3.42 -4.66
CA GLY A 108 -7.66 3.66 -3.24
C GLY A 108 -7.77 5.14 -2.85
N GLY A 109 -7.80 5.43 -1.54
CA GLY A 109 -7.97 6.81 -1.05
C GLY A 109 -6.83 7.75 -1.46
N PHE A 110 -5.61 7.24 -1.61
CA PHE A 110 -4.47 8.03 -2.06
C PHE A 110 -4.57 8.43 -3.53
N ALA A 111 -5.28 7.64 -4.35
CA ALA A 111 -5.58 7.96 -5.75
C ALA A 111 -6.46 9.20 -5.90
N GLU A 112 -7.22 9.57 -4.86
CA GLU A 112 -8.08 10.74 -4.85
C GLU A 112 -7.28 12.04 -4.69
N SER A 113 -6.00 11.96 -4.27
CA SER A 113 -5.15 13.13 -4.11
C SER A 113 -4.74 13.72 -5.46
N ALA A 114 -5.10 14.99 -5.68
CA ALA A 114 -4.69 15.74 -6.86
C ALA A 114 -3.15 15.82 -7.01
N TYR A 115 -2.43 15.97 -5.88
CA TYR A 115 -0.97 15.91 -5.85
C TYR A 115 -0.44 14.60 -6.44
N VAL A 116 -0.95 13.46 -5.97
CA VAL A 116 -0.53 12.11 -6.42
C VAL A 116 -0.84 11.92 -7.91
N GLN A 117 -2.06 12.26 -8.32
CA GLN A 117 -2.48 12.11 -9.72
C GLN A 117 -1.58 12.94 -10.66
N GLN A 118 -1.27 14.17 -10.29
CA GLN A 118 -0.42 15.04 -11.12
C GLN A 118 1.01 14.50 -11.22
N ARG A 119 1.62 14.07 -10.11
CA ARG A 119 2.97 13.50 -10.14
C ARG A 119 3.03 12.24 -10.99
N ILE A 120 2.07 11.32 -10.86
CA ILE A 120 2.03 10.11 -11.69
C ILE A 120 1.86 10.47 -13.17
N ARG A 121 1.01 11.44 -13.52
CA ARG A 121 0.88 11.92 -14.91
C ARG A 121 2.17 12.54 -15.47
N GLN A 122 2.89 13.31 -14.65
CA GLN A 122 4.15 13.94 -15.05
C GLN A 122 5.27 12.93 -15.29
N GLU A 123 5.32 11.88 -14.47
CA GLU A 123 6.38 10.86 -14.52
C GLU A 123 6.07 9.75 -15.54
N LEU A 124 4.79 9.52 -15.84
CA LEU A 124 4.34 8.50 -16.81
C LEU A 124 3.45 9.10 -17.92
N PRO A 125 3.88 10.15 -18.64
CA PRO A 125 3.05 10.85 -19.62
C PRO A 125 2.66 10.00 -20.84
N TRP A 126 3.37 8.88 -21.06
CA TRP A 126 3.10 7.94 -22.16
C TRP A 126 2.09 6.84 -21.82
N LYS A 127 1.54 6.81 -20.59
CA LYS A 127 0.48 5.85 -20.19
C LYS A 127 -0.82 6.59 -19.93
N GLN A 128 -1.94 6.00 -20.34
CA GLN A 128 -3.25 6.55 -20.02
C GLN A 128 -3.59 6.30 -18.55
N LEU A 129 -3.83 7.36 -17.78
CA LEU A 129 -4.22 7.24 -16.37
C LEU A 129 -5.74 7.42 -16.21
N ILE A 130 -6.42 6.39 -15.70
CA ILE A 130 -7.83 6.44 -15.30
C ILE A 130 -7.92 6.50 -13.77
N ILE A 131 -8.68 7.45 -13.24
CA ILE A 131 -9.06 7.51 -11.83
C ILE A 131 -10.57 7.31 -11.75
N PRO A 132 -11.06 6.18 -11.22
CA PRO A 132 -12.49 5.97 -11.04
C PRO A 132 -13.12 7.01 -10.11
N GLY A 133 -14.39 7.33 -10.34
CA GLY A 133 -15.19 8.09 -9.36
C GLY A 133 -15.25 7.32 -8.04
N GLU A 134 -14.99 8.01 -6.93
CA GLU A 134 -14.81 7.40 -5.60
C GLU A 134 -13.73 6.30 -5.62
N ALA A 135 -12.51 6.66 -6.04
CA ALA A 135 -11.40 5.72 -6.15
C ALA A 135 -11.13 4.96 -4.83
N GLY A 136 -11.39 5.57 -3.67
CA GLY A 136 -11.34 4.92 -2.36
C GLY A 136 -12.33 3.75 -2.18
N LEU A 137 -13.43 3.73 -2.94
CA LEU A 137 -14.44 2.67 -2.92
C LEU A 137 -14.35 1.71 -4.11
N ALA A 138 -13.46 1.98 -5.08
CA ALA A 138 -13.37 1.20 -6.32
C ALA A 138 -13.12 -0.30 -6.06
N VAL A 139 -12.25 -0.63 -5.10
CA VAL A 139 -11.95 -2.03 -4.72
C VAL A 139 -13.18 -2.71 -4.11
N LEU A 140 -13.88 -2.03 -3.19
CA LEU A 140 -15.11 -2.56 -2.58
C LEU A 140 -16.21 -2.78 -3.62
N LYS A 141 -16.43 -1.79 -4.50
CA LYS A 141 -17.39 -1.90 -5.61
C LYS A 141 -17.06 -3.08 -6.51
N GLY A 142 -15.78 -3.26 -6.85
CA GLY A 142 -15.30 -4.42 -7.61
C GLY A 142 -15.56 -5.75 -6.90
N ALA A 143 -15.33 -5.82 -5.58
CA ALA A 143 -15.60 -7.01 -4.78
C ALA A 143 -17.10 -7.38 -4.75
N VAL A 144 -17.99 -6.39 -4.65
CA VAL A 144 -19.44 -6.61 -4.72
C VAL A 144 -19.85 -7.13 -6.09
N ILE A 145 -19.33 -6.54 -7.18
CA ILE A 145 -19.59 -7.01 -8.54
C ILE A 145 -19.10 -8.46 -8.70
N PHE A 146 -17.89 -8.78 -8.22
CA PHE A 146 -17.35 -10.12 -8.25
C PHE A 146 -18.21 -11.12 -7.46
N GLY A 147 -18.73 -10.75 -6.29
CA GLY A 147 -19.62 -11.62 -5.51
C GLY A 147 -20.92 -11.96 -6.23
N HIS A 148 -21.45 -11.05 -7.06
CA HIS A 148 -22.62 -11.31 -7.89
C HIS A 148 -22.30 -12.03 -9.21
N LYS A 149 -21.08 -11.89 -9.72
CA LYS A 149 -20.64 -12.39 -11.02
C LYS A 149 -19.20 -12.93 -10.94
N PRO A 150 -18.97 -14.05 -10.24
CA PRO A 150 -17.63 -14.61 -10.07
C PRO A 150 -16.99 -15.06 -11.39
N GLU A 151 -17.81 -15.37 -12.41
CA GLU A 151 -17.40 -15.79 -13.75
C GLU A 151 -16.61 -14.72 -14.53
N ASN A 152 -16.60 -13.47 -14.06
CA ASN A 152 -15.81 -12.40 -14.65
C ASN A 152 -14.29 -12.58 -14.48
N ILE A 153 -13.85 -13.45 -13.56
CA ILE A 153 -12.43 -13.78 -13.37
C ILE A 153 -12.19 -15.17 -13.96
N SER A 154 -11.40 -15.24 -15.04
CA SER A 154 -11.07 -16.51 -15.70
C SER A 154 -9.92 -17.25 -15.04
N SER A 155 -8.96 -16.52 -14.49
CA SER A 155 -7.72 -17.09 -13.94
C SER A 155 -7.03 -16.15 -12.95
N ARG A 156 -6.04 -16.67 -12.24
CA ARG A 156 -5.18 -15.93 -11.30
C ARG A 156 -3.74 -16.41 -11.43
N VAL A 157 -2.82 -15.46 -11.45
CA VAL A 157 -1.38 -15.74 -11.35
C VAL A 157 -1.03 -16.00 -9.89
N MET A 158 -0.38 -17.13 -9.60
CA MET A 158 -0.04 -17.52 -8.24
C MET A 158 1.13 -16.72 -7.68
N GLU A 159 0.95 -16.15 -6.49
CA GLU A 159 2.01 -15.40 -5.80
C GLU A 159 3.12 -16.30 -5.25
N TYR A 160 2.77 -17.52 -4.85
CA TYR A 160 3.69 -18.48 -4.23
C TYR A 160 3.65 -19.83 -4.94
N THR A 161 4.72 -20.60 -4.76
CA THR A 161 4.74 -22.01 -5.17
C THR A 161 4.03 -22.83 -4.09
N TYR A 162 2.98 -23.56 -4.49
CA TYR A 162 2.22 -24.42 -3.58
C TYR A 162 2.53 -25.89 -3.86
N GLY A 163 2.60 -26.68 -2.79
CA GLY A 163 2.97 -28.08 -2.85
C GLY A 163 2.77 -28.76 -1.50
N ARG A 164 3.20 -30.01 -1.40
CA ARG A 164 3.22 -30.74 -0.12
C ARG A 164 4.55 -31.43 0.11
N ASN A 165 4.87 -31.61 1.39
CA ASN A 165 5.94 -32.50 1.80
C ASN A 165 5.60 -33.95 1.38
N ILE A 166 6.58 -34.62 0.79
CA ILE A 166 6.52 -36.02 0.39
C ILE A 166 7.82 -36.72 0.74
N ARG A 167 7.72 -38.05 0.82
CA ARG A 167 8.89 -38.91 0.77
C ARG A 167 9.30 -39.15 -0.67
N VAL A 168 10.57 -38.91 -0.98
CA VAL A 168 11.17 -39.14 -2.31
C VAL A 168 12.28 -40.18 -2.22
N ASP A 169 12.58 -40.84 -3.34
CA ASP A 169 13.74 -41.71 -3.45
C ASP A 169 15.02 -40.87 -3.28
N TYR A 170 16.01 -41.43 -2.59
CA TYR A 170 17.31 -40.77 -2.39
C TYR A 170 18.02 -40.59 -3.73
N ASP A 171 18.57 -39.40 -3.94
CA ASP A 171 19.30 -38.99 -5.15
C ASP A 171 20.57 -38.29 -4.66
N GLU A 172 21.72 -38.92 -4.90
CA GLU A 172 23.02 -38.45 -4.42
C GLU A 172 23.45 -37.10 -5.00
N ASN A 173 22.85 -36.67 -6.11
CA ASN A 173 23.14 -35.37 -6.72
C ASN A 173 22.32 -34.22 -6.12
N LYS A 174 21.26 -34.53 -5.36
CA LYS A 174 20.30 -33.55 -4.84
C LYS A 174 20.18 -33.56 -3.32
N HIS A 175 20.47 -34.69 -2.70
CA HIS A 175 20.26 -34.92 -1.28
C HIS A 175 21.57 -35.26 -0.60
N SER A 176 21.75 -34.72 0.61
CA SER A 176 22.92 -35.02 1.42
C SER A 176 22.78 -36.39 2.10
N ALA A 177 23.90 -37.08 2.31
CA ALA A 177 23.92 -38.46 2.83
C ALA A 177 23.36 -38.59 4.27
N ASP A 178 23.36 -37.52 5.05
CA ASP A 178 22.76 -37.43 6.39
C ASP A 178 21.22 -37.39 6.37
N GLN A 179 20.62 -37.01 5.24
CA GLN A 179 19.16 -37.03 5.05
C GLN A 179 18.62 -38.40 4.63
N LYS A 180 19.52 -39.36 4.39
CA LYS A 180 19.25 -40.68 3.81
C LYS A 180 18.68 -41.65 4.86
N ILE A 181 17.50 -42.19 4.58
CA ILE A 181 16.80 -43.11 5.49
C ILE A 181 16.42 -44.38 4.72
N TYR A 182 16.60 -45.56 5.30
CA TYR A 182 16.15 -46.82 4.68
C TYR A 182 14.72 -47.16 5.12
N LYS A 183 13.77 -47.25 4.19
CA LYS A 183 12.38 -47.65 4.44
C LYS A 183 11.83 -48.47 3.29
N GLN A 184 11.04 -49.50 3.61
CA GLN A 184 10.34 -50.34 2.61
C GLN A 184 11.25 -50.86 1.48
N GLY A 185 12.49 -51.23 1.81
CA GLY A 185 13.45 -51.77 0.85
C GLY A 185 14.18 -50.74 -0.03
N LYS A 186 14.02 -49.43 0.24
CA LYS A 186 14.67 -48.35 -0.53
C LYS A 186 15.25 -47.27 0.36
N TRP A 187 16.27 -46.58 -0.15
CA TRP A 187 16.79 -45.35 0.45
C TRP A 187 15.96 -44.16 0.01
N VAL A 188 15.49 -43.38 0.98
CA VAL A 188 14.53 -42.29 0.80
C VAL A 188 14.92 -41.06 1.62
N VAL A 189 14.35 -39.91 1.26
CA VAL A 189 14.41 -38.65 2.02
C VAL A 189 12.98 -38.21 2.34
N ASN A 190 12.71 -37.81 3.59
CA ASN A 190 11.37 -37.40 4.04
C ASN A 190 11.01 -35.94 3.72
N ASP A 191 11.96 -35.14 3.23
CA ASP A 191 11.77 -33.69 3.00
C ASP A 191 11.73 -33.31 1.52
N GLY A 192 11.15 -34.17 0.69
CA GLY A 192 10.87 -33.83 -0.70
C GLY A 192 9.69 -32.86 -0.79
N PHE A 193 9.75 -31.89 -1.69
CA PHE A 193 8.64 -30.97 -1.95
C PHE A 193 7.99 -31.28 -3.30
N LYS A 194 6.78 -31.88 -3.27
CA LYS A 194 5.98 -32.08 -4.49
C LYS A 194 5.23 -30.79 -4.79
N ILE A 195 5.63 -30.11 -5.85
CA ILE A 195 4.99 -28.89 -6.33
C ILE A 195 3.70 -29.24 -7.07
N PHE A 196 2.63 -28.50 -6.78
CA PHE A 196 1.36 -28.54 -7.50
C PHE A 196 1.29 -27.40 -8.52
N VAL A 197 1.64 -26.20 -8.09
CA VAL A 197 1.66 -24.97 -8.91
C VAL A 197 2.83 -24.11 -8.50
N ARG A 198 3.45 -23.42 -9.46
CA ARG A 198 4.57 -22.51 -9.22
C ARG A 198 4.11 -21.07 -9.04
N ALA A 199 4.93 -20.28 -8.37
CA ALA A 199 4.80 -18.83 -8.45
C ALA A 199 4.86 -18.40 -9.93
N ASP A 200 4.10 -17.36 -10.27
CA ASP A 200 3.92 -16.83 -11.62
C ASP A 200 3.17 -17.74 -12.61
N GLU A 201 2.68 -18.89 -12.17
CA GLU A 201 1.83 -19.76 -12.98
C GLU A 201 0.38 -19.25 -12.98
N ASP A 202 -0.26 -19.24 -14.16
CA ASP A 202 -1.66 -18.84 -14.32
C ASP A 202 -2.59 -20.04 -14.08
N VAL A 203 -3.51 -19.89 -13.12
CA VAL A 203 -4.44 -20.94 -12.69
C VAL A 203 -5.86 -20.50 -13.00
N LEU A 204 -6.56 -21.30 -13.80
CA LEU A 204 -7.97 -21.07 -14.12
C LEU A 204 -8.83 -21.15 -12.85
N VAL A 205 -9.85 -20.30 -12.76
CA VAL A 205 -10.85 -20.39 -11.69
C VAL A 205 -11.58 -21.74 -11.79
N ASP A 206 -11.90 -22.32 -10.63
CA ASP A 206 -12.50 -23.66 -10.46
C ASP A 206 -11.65 -24.85 -10.96
N SER A 207 -10.40 -24.60 -11.38
CA SER A 207 -9.46 -25.67 -11.69
C SER A 207 -8.86 -26.29 -10.42
N LYS A 208 -8.60 -27.59 -10.49
CA LYS A 208 -7.94 -28.35 -9.41
C LYS A 208 -6.47 -28.55 -9.74
N VAL A 209 -5.61 -28.12 -8.83
CA VAL A 209 -4.16 -28.34 -8.89
C VAL A 209 -3.80 -29.46 -7.89
N THR A 210 -3.17 -30.56 -8.32
CA THR A 210 -2.85 -31.75 -7.49
C THR A 210 -1.52 -32.43 -7.80
#